data_AF-A0A8C5PM86-F1
#
_entry.id   AF-A0A8C5PM86-F1
#
_cell.length_a   1.000
_cell.length_b   1.000
_cell.length_c   1.000
_cell.angle_alpha   90.00
_cell.angle_beta   90.00
_cell.angle_gamma   90.00
#
_symmetry.space_group_name_H-M   'P 1'
#
loop_
_entity.id
_entity.type
_entity.pdbx_description
1 polymer ?
#
loop_
_entity_poly.entity_id
_entity_poly.type
_entity_poly.pdbx_seq_one_letter_code
_entity_poly.pdbx_strand_id
1 'polypeptide(L)'
;MSYLLRRAMTVSDRQPLHFSRLIAQRLTIWYRMDTDNLIGYEGTWATLHRGARECARVGEQVDSEVVMLSAHWEKKRTGLVELQEQLQQIPAFLANLESVTGKLVLLEGSFTDVERGLSELEEMCEQCELQRLKQMQHGKMEEYKKKKRKELETVKAELDAEHTHRVLEMEYTQQMKLKERQKFFEEAFQQDMEQYLSTGYLQISERREPIGSMSSMEVNVDMLEQMDLMDMSDQEALDVFLNSGGEDNSVLSPMIGPDYASCHSEITLQVPSQSELRHKLSSLSSTCTDSVSQENSEDGGESPVVQSDEEDVHAESVLAGVSGHGTTANTGPSDESDERE
;
A
#
# COMPACT_ATOMS: atom_id res chain seq x y z
N MET A 1 -70.71 -100.56 38.44
CA MET A 1 -72.14 -100.99 38.39
C MET A 1 -72.34 -102.49 38.55
N SER A 2 -71.45 -103.34 38.06
CA SER A 2 -71.60 -104.80 37.99
C SER A 2 -71.59 -105.54 39.35
N TYR A 3 -70.99 -104.98 40.40
CA TYR A 3 -70.95 -105.60 41.74
C TYR A 3 -72.15 -105.26 42.63
N LEU A 4 -72.77 -104.09 42.45
CA LEU A 4 -73.95 -103.68 43.23
C LEU A 4 -75.25 -104.32 42.70
N LEU A 5 -75.36 -104.54 41.39
CA LEU A 5 -76.48 -105.31 40.81
C LEU A 5 -76.44 -106.79 41.22
N ARG A 6 -75.24 -107.37 41.39
CA ARG A 6 -75.08 -108.81 41.65
C ARG A 6 -75.42 -109.21 43.10
N ARG A 7 -75.30 -108.29 44.06
CA ARG A 7 -75.66 -108.51 45.48
C ARG A 7 -77.14 -108.26 45.78
N ALA A 8 -77.89 -107.70 44.82
CA ALA A 8 -79.30 -107.37 44.95
C ALA A 8 -80.25 -108.53 44.60
N MET A 9 -79.80 -109.59 43.92
CA MET A 9 -80.67 -110.66 43.39
C MET A 9 -80.79 -111.91 44.28
N THR A 10 -80.12 -112.02 45.43
CA THR A 10 -80.09 -113.26 46.23
C THR A 10 -80.95 -113.26 47.51
N VAL A 11 -81.84 -112.28 47.70
CA VAL A 11 -82.85 -112.32 48.77
C VAL A 11 -84.22 -112.09 48.16
N SER A 12 -84.97 -113.17 47.97
CA SER A 12 -86.32 -113.16 47.45
C SER A 12 -87.35 -113.04 48.58
N ASP A 13 -88.44 -112.36 48.24
CA ASP A 13 -89.80 -112.58 48.74
C ASP A 13 -90.36 -111.66 49.86
N ARG A 14 -90.61 -110.39 49.50
CA ARG A 14 -91.82 -109.57 49.80
C ARG A 14 -91.62 -108.12 49.30
N GLN A 15 -92.57 -107.61 48.50
CA GLN A 15 -92.73 -106.20 48.05
C GLN A 15 -91.86 -105.70 46.86
N PRO A 16 -92.22 -106.01 45.59
CA PRO A 16 -91.52 -105.53 44.39
C PRO A 16 -91.59 -104.00 44.18
N LEU A 17 -92.63 -103.32 44.69
CA LEU A 17 -92.82 -101.87 44.54
C LEU A 17 -91.85 -101.05 45.42
N HIS A 18 -91.50 -101.55 46.60
CA HIS A 18 -90.55 -100.89 47.51
C HIS A 18 -89.11 -100.97 46.98
N PHE A 19 -88.75 -102.10 46.38
CA PHE A 19 -87.42 -102.28 45.79
C PHE A 19 -87.21 -101.41 44.54
N SER A 20 -88.22 -101.32 43.67
CA SER A 20 -88.21 -100.41 42.51
C SER A 20 -88.11 -98.93 42.92
N ARG A 21 -88.84 -98.50 43.96
CA ARG A 21 -88.73 -97.15 44.53
C ARG A 21 -87.34 -96.85 45.08
N LEU A 22 -86.71 -97.81 45.76
CA LEU A 22 -85.37 -97.63 46.33
C LEU A 22 -84.28 -97.51 45.25
N ILE A 23 -84.39 -98.30 44.17
CA ILE A 23 -83.49 -98.19 43.00
C ILE A 23 -83.68 -96.86 42.30
N ALA A 24 -84.92 -96.43 42.06
CA ALA A 24 -85.22 -95.13 41.46
C ALA A 24 -84.67 -93.99 42.32
N GLN A 25 -84.83 -94.04 43.64
CA GLN A 25 -84.30 -93.03 44.55
C GLN A 25 -82.77 -92.97 44.54
N ARG A 26 -82.07 -94.12 44.51
CA ARG A 26 -80.60 -94.17 44.41
C ARG A 26 -80.08 -93.70 43.05
N LEU A 27 -80.78 -94.01 41.95
CA LEU A 27 -80.44 -93.49 40.62
C LEU A 27 -80.65 -91.97 40.54
N THR A 28 -81.72 -91.44 41.12
CA THR A 28 -81.94 -89.98 41.19
C THR A 28 -80.88 -89.28 42.03
N ILE A 29 -80.44 -89.87 43.15
CA ILE A 29 -79.35 -89.32 43.97
C ILE A 29 -78.01 -89.39 43.20
N TRP A 30 -77.73 -90.49 42.51
CA TRP A 30 -76.52 -90.63 41.71
C TRP A 30 -76.50 -89.66 40.53
N TYR A 31 -77.61 -89.55 39.81
CA TYR A 31 -77.77 -88.58 38.72
C TYR A 31 -77.64 -87.14 39.23
N ARG A 32 -78.26 -86.80 40.37
CA ARG A 32 -78.13 -85.49 41.01
C ARG A 32 -76.67 -85.20 41.42
N MET A 33 -75.99 -86.16 42.03
CA MET A 33 -74.57 -86.02 42.41
C MET A 33 -73.67 -85.86 41.18
N ASP A 34 -73.94 -86.60 40.11
CA ASP A 34 -73.18 -86.51 38.85
C ASP A 34 -73.42 -85.18 38.14
N THR A 35 -74.67 -84.71 38.09
CA THR A 35 -75.00 -83.37 37.58
C THR A 35 -74.41 -82.26 38.45
N ASP A 36 -74.43 -82.40 39.78
CA ASP A 36 -73.87 -81.42 40.70
C ASP A 36 -72.33 -81.37 40.59
N ASN A 37 -71.67 -82.52 40.41
CA ASN A 37 -70.24 -82.59 40.11
C ASN A 37 -69.90 -81.94 38.77
N LEU A 38 -70.67 -82.22 37.71
CA LEU A 38 -70.47 -81.65 36.38
C LEU A 38 -70.64 -80.13 36.39
N ILE A 39 -71.68 -79.61 37.07
CA ILE A 39 -71.90 -78.17 37.26
C ILE A 39 -70.74 -77.54 38.05
N GLY A 40 -70.19 -78.23 39.06
CA GLY A 40 -69.01 -77.79 39.80
C GLY A 40 -67.75 -77.69 38.92
N TYR A 41 -67.50 -78.67 38.05
CA TYR A 41 -66.40 -78.63 37.08
C TYR A 41 -66.60 -77.54 36.03
N GLU A 42 -67.82 -77.35 35.52
CA GLU A 42 -68.15 -76.28 34.59
C GLU A 42 -67.91 -74.89 35.21
N GLY A 43 -68.34 -74.70 36.47
CA GLY A 43 -68.12 -73.46 37.22
C GLY A 43 -66.63 -73.18 37.46
N THR A 44 -65.87 -74.16 37.92
CA THR A 44 -64.41 -74.02 38.13
C THR A 44 -63.68 -73.75 36.81
N TRP A 45 -64.00 -74.46 35.74
CA TRP A 45 -63.46 -74.21 34.40
C TRP A 45 -63.78 -72.80 33.91
N ALA A 46 -65.02 -72.34 34.07
CA ALA A 46 -65.44 -70.99 33.68
C ALA A 46 -64.68 -69.91 34.47
N THR A 47 -64.44 -70.11 35.76
CA THR A 47 -63.62 -69.18 36.58
C THR A 47 -62.16 -69.17 36.14
N LEU A 48 -61.57 -70.34 35.89
CA LEU A 48 -60.20 -70.45 35.40
C LEU A 48 -60.03 -69.80 34.03
N HIS A 49 -60.96 -70.05 33.10
CA HIS A 49 -60.92 -69.45 31.76
C HIS A 49 -61.13 -67.93 31.80
N ARG A 50 -62.00 -67.44 32.69
CA ARG A 50 -62.14 -66.00 32.94
C ARG A 50 -60.84 -65.40 33.48
N GLY A 51 -60.21 -66.06 34.46
CA GLY A 51 -58.91 -65.66 34.99
C GLY A 51 -57.82 -65.64 33.92
N ALA A 52 -57.74 -66.68 33.10
CA ALA A 52 -56.78 -66.76 31.99
C ALA A 52 -56.97 -65.63 30.97
N ARG A 53 -58.23 -65.30 30.62
CA ARG A 53 -58.53 -64.17 29.73
C ARG A 53 -58.15 -62.82 30.34
N GLU A 54 -58.40 -62.61 31.62
CA GLU A 54 -57.99 -61.38 32.30
C GLU A 54 -56.46 -61.27 32.40
N CYS A 55 -55.78 -62.37 32.72
CA CYS A 55 -54.32 -62.42 32.69
C CYS A 55 -53.76 -62.11 31.29
N ALA A 56 -54.36 -62.64 30.23
CA ALA A 56 -53.97 -62.33 28.86
C ALA A 56 -54.17 -60.84 28.54
N ARG A 57 -55.31 -60.25 28.92
CA ARG A 57 -55.59 -58.81 28.73
C ARG A 57 -54.60 -57.91 29.46
N VAL A 58 -54.27 -58.24 30.72
CA VAL A 58 -53.24 -57.52 31.47
C VAL A 58 -51.86 -57.71 30.83
N GLY A 59 -51.56 -58.91 30.34
CA GLY A 59 -50.34 -59.19 29.58
C GLY A 59 -50.21 -58.33 28.32
N GLU A 60 -51.27 -58.21 27.53
CA GLU A 60 -51.32 -57.34 26.34
C GLU A 60 -51.13 -55.86 26.69
N GLN A 61 -51.72 -55.39 27.78
CA GLN A 61 -51.52 -54.01 28.25
C GLN A 61 -50.05 -53.75 28.61
N VAL A 62 -49.43 -54.64 29.40
CA VAL A 62 -48.02 -54.52 29.77
C VAL A 62 -47.11 -54.62 28.55
N ASP A 63 -47.40 -55.51 27.61
CA ASP A 63 -46.64 -55.62 26.35
C ASP A 63 -46.69 -54.31 25.56
N SER A 64 -47.87 -53.68 25.46
CA SER A 64 -48.02 -52.38 24.79
C SER A 64 -47.19 -51.28 25.47
N GLU A 65 -47.12 -51.26 26.80
CA GLU A 65 -46.31 -50.31 27.55
C GLU A 65 -44.81 -50.55 27.36
N VAL A 66 -44.37 -51.81 27.35
CA VAL A 66 -42.99 -52.20 27.08
C VAL A 66 -42.56 -51.80 25.67
N VAL A 67 -43.41 -52.04 24.66
CA VAL A 67 -43.14 -51.62 23.28
C VAL A 67 -43.00 -50.11 23.20
N MET A 68 -43.92 -49.35 23.79
CA MET A 68 -43.85 -47.89 23.83
C MET A 68 -42.59 -47.38 24.52
N LEU A 69 -42.21 -47.97 25.65
CA LEU A 69 -40.98 -47.61 26.37
C LEU A 69 -39.74 -47.93 25.54
N SER A 70 -39.72 -49.07 24.85
CA SER A 70 -38.62 -49.45 23.96
C SER A 70 -38.46 -48.47 22.81
N ALA A 71 -39.57 -48.04 22.18
CA ALA A 71 -39.55 -47.05 21.11
C ALA A 71 -39.03 -45.69 21.61
N HIS A 72 -39.44 -45.27 22.82
CA HIS A 72 -38.92 -44.05 23.42
C HIS A 72 -37.42 -44.15 23.71
N TRP A 73 -36.95 -45.28 24.25
CA TRP A 73 -35.53 -45.51 24.51
C TRP A 73 -34.70 -45.52 23.22
N GLU A 74 -35.18 -46.19 22.18
CA GLU A 74 -34.52 -46.21 20.87
C GLU A 74 -34.39 -44.80 20.29
N LYS A 75 -35.43 -43.97 20.38
CA LYS A 75 -35.36 -42.56 19.96
C LYS A 75 -34.32 -41.74 20.75
N LYS A 76 -34.20 -41.99 22.06
CA LYS A 76 -33.17 -41.33 22.88
C LYS A 76 -31.77 -41.81 22.51
N ARG A 77 -31.62 -43.12 22.26
CA ARG A 77 -30.37 -43.72 21.81
C ARG A 77 -29.92 -43.16 20.47
N THR A 78 -30.82 -43.04 19.48
CA THR A 78 -30.46 -42.45 18.17
C THR A 78 -30.01 -41.00 18.33
N GLY A 79 -30.75 -40.19 19.09
CA GLY A 79 -30.35 -38.79 19.35
C GLY A 79 -29.00 -38.67 20.08
N LEU A 80 -28.68 -39.60 20.98
CA LEU A 80 -27.36 -39.64 21.64
C LEU A 80 -26.24 -39.99 20.66
N VAL A 81 -26.48 -40.93 19.74
CA VAL A 81 -25.51 -41.31 18.70
C VAL A 81 -25.25 -40.16 17.75
N GLU A 82 -26.29 -39.46 17.30
CA GLU A 82 -26.16 -38.25 16.47
C GLU A 82 -25.34 -37.17 17.19
N LEU A 83 -25.63 -36.91 18.47
CA LEU A 83 -24.85 -35.96 19.27
C LEU A 83 -23.38 -36.39 19.39
N GLN A 84 -23.13 -37.67 19.65
CA GLN A 84 -21.77 -38.21 19.71
C GLN A 84 -21.03 -38.02 18.38
N GLU A 85 -21.69 -38.26 17.24
CA GLU A 85 -21.12 -38.03 15.92
C GLU A 85 -20.76 -36.55 15.71
N GLN A 86 -21.62 -35.61 16.12
CA GLN A 86 -21.30 -34.18 16.06
C GLN A 86 -20.10 -33.83 16.95
N LEU A 87 -20.03 -34.39 18.17
CA LEU A 87 -18.88 -34.17 19.06
C LEU A 87 -17.57 -34.71 18.47
N GLN A 88 -17.63 -35.84 17.75
CA GLN A 88 -16.46 -36.42 17.09
C GLN A 88 -15.93 -35.55 15.92
N GLN A 89 -16.73 -34.63 15.38
CA GLN A 89 -16.30 -33.71 14.32
C GLN A 89 -15.56 -32.48 14.86
N ILE A 90 -15.70 -32.14 16.15
CA ILE A 90 -15.07 -30.95 16.75
C ILE A 90 -13.55 -30.91 16.54
N PRO A 91 -12.78 -32.00 16.72
CA PRO A 91 -11.33 -31.97 16.48
C PRO A 91 -10.96 -31.63 15.03
N ALA A 92 -11.72 -32.11 14.05
CA ALA A 92 -11.47 -31.78 12.64
C ALA A 92 -11.76 -30.29 12.36
N PHE A 93 -12.83 -29.75 12.96
CA PHE A 93 -13.11 -28.33 12.89
C PHE A 93 -12.01 -27.49 13.55
N LEU A 94 -11.51 -27.91 14.71
CA LEU A 94 -10.37 -27.24 15.39
C LEU A 94 -9.11 -27.28 14.53
N ALA A 95 -8.78 -28.41 13.90
CA ALA A 95 -7.63 -28.50 13.00
C ALA A 95 -7.76 -27.56 11.78
N ASN A 96 -8.98 -27.41 11.24
CA ASN A 96 -9.24 -26.45 10.18
C ASN A 96 -9.07 -25.00 10.66
N LEU A 97 -9.56 -24.68 11.86
CA LEU A 97 -9.38 -23.37 12.47
C LEU A 97 -7.89 -23.07 12.68
N GLU A 98 -7.13 -24.01 13.25
CA GLU A 98 -5.67 -23.91 13.43
C GLU A 98 -4.95 -23.71 12.09
N SER A 99 -5.36 -24.42 11.03
CA SER A 99 -4.83 -24.24 9.69
C SER A 99 -5.07 -22.83 9.14
N VAL A 100 -6.29 -22.30 9.30
CA VAL A 100 -6.63 -20.93 8.87
C VAL A 100 -5.86 -19.90 9.71
N THR A 101 -5.76 -20.10 11.02
CA THR A 101 -4.96 -19.26 11.91
C THR A 101 -3.49 -19.26 11.48
N GLY A 102 -2.92 -20.43 11.15
CA GLY A 102 -1.55 -20.53 10.65
C GLY A 102 -1.34 -19.80 9.32
N LYS A 103 -2.28 -19.90 8.38
CA LYS A 103 -2.24 -19.14 7.12
C LYS A 103 -2.32 -17.62 7.35
N LEU A 104 -3.12 -17.18 8.32
CA LEU A 104 -3.21 -15.77 8.69
C LEU A 104 -1.89 -15.24 9.24
N VAL A 105 -1.23 -16.00 10.12
CA VAL A 105 0.10 -15.65 10.65
C VAL A 105 1.14 -15.57 9.54
N LEU A 106 1.12 -16.52 8.57
CA LEU A 106 2.02 -16.46 7.42
C LEU A 106 1.75 -15.24 6.53
N LEU A 107 0.48 -14.90 6.33
CA LEU A 107 0.09 -13.72 5.56
C LEU A 107 0.51 -12.42 6.25
N GLU A 108 0.34 -12.33 7.58
CA GLU A 108 0.85 -11.23 8.40
C GLU A 108 2.37 -11.06 8.23
N GLY A 109 3.13 -12.16 8.30
CA GLY A 109 4.57 -12.14 8.00
C GLY A 109 4.87 -11.58 6.62
N SER A 110 4.14 -12.00 5.58
CA SER A 110 4.33 -11.47 4.23
C SER A 110 4.02 -9.97 4.10
N PHE A 111 3.04 -9.44 4.85
CA PHE A 111 2.79 -8.01 4.90
C PHE A 111 3.95 -7.26 5.55
N THR A 112 4.50 -7.76 6.66
CA THR A 112 5.67 -7.13 7.29
C THR A 112 6.90 -7.13 6.38
N ASP A 113 7.07 -8.15 5.55
CA ASP A 113 8.15 -8.21 4.55
C ASP A 113 7.95 -7.18 3.44
N VAL A 114 6.71 -6.99 2.97
CA VAL A 114 6.38 -5.95 1.98
C VAL A 114 6.55 -4.56 2.56
N GLU A 115 6.09 -4.31 3.79
CA GLU A 115 6.26 -3.04 4.48
C GLU A 115 7.75 -2.68 4.62
N ARG A 116 8.57 -3.64 5.04
CA ARG A 116 10.03 -3.47 5.09
C ARG A 116 10.62 -3.15 3.71
N GLY A 117 10.24 -3.89 2.67
CA GLY A 117 10.73 -3.63 1.31
C GLY A 117 10.33 -2.26 0.78
N LEU A 118 9.13 -1.76 1.14
CA LEU A 118 8.69 -0.41 0.80
C LEU A 118 9.49 0.66 1.53
N SER A 119 9.77 0.48 2.82
CA SER A 119 10.62 1.41 3.58
C SER A 119 12.06 1.47 3.03
N GLU A 120 12.64 0.32 2.68
CA GLU A 120 13.96 0.26 2.04
C GLU A 120 13.96 0.96 0.67
N LEU A 121 12.89 0.81 -0.11
CA LEU A 121 12.75 1.49 -1.40
C LEU A 121 12.62 3.00 -1.24
N GLU A 122 11.86 3.46 -0.24
CA GLU A 122 11.73 4.88 0.10
C GLU A 122 13.09 5.49 0.46
N GLU A 123 13.86 4.83 1.35
CA GLU A 123 15.21 5.27 1.72
C GLU A 123 16.14 5.37 0.49
N MET A 124 16.12 4.38 -0.39
CA MET A 124 16.92 4.43 -1.63
C MET A 124 16.49 5.57 -2.57
N CYS A 125 15.19 5.86 -2.65
CA CYS A 125 14.68 6.95 -3.48
C CYS A 125 15.12 8.31 -2.92
N GLU A 126 14.98 8.53 -1.61
CA GLU A 126 15.47 9.73 -0.93
C GLU A 126 16.99 9.91 -1.15
N GLN A 127 17.76 8.84 -1.04
CA GLN A 127 19.20 8.86 -1.28
C GLN A 127 19.53 9.22 -2.74
N CYS A 128 18.80 8.66 -3.71
CA CYS A 128 18.97 8.98 -5.13
C CYS A 128 18.68 10.46 -5.41
N GLU A 129 17.61 11.01 -4.84
CA GLU A 129 17.25 12.42 -4.99
C GLU A 129 18.29 13.34 -4.39
N LEU A 130 18.77 13.03 -3.18
CA LEU A 130 19.83 13.78 -2.53
C LEU A 130 21.12 13.77 -3.35
N GLN A 131 21.51 12.60 -3.86
CA GLN A 131 22.70 12.47 -4.70
C GLN A 131 22.56 13.28 -6.00
N ARG A 132 21.39 13.23 -6.64
CA ARG A 132 21.09 14.03 -7.85
C ARG A 132 21.18 15.52 -7.57
N LEU A 133 20.62 16.00 -6.45
CA LEU A 133 20.67 17.40 -6.05
C LEU A 133 22.12 17.85 -5.82
N LYS A 134 22.91 17.05 -5.09
CA LYS A 134 24.33 17.30 -4.84
C LYS A 134 25.12 17.41 -6.15
N GLN A 135 24.91 16.47 -7.09
CA GLN A 135 25.55 16.49 -8.40
C GLN A 135 25.15 17.72 -9.22
N MET A 136 23.87 18.09 -9.22
CA MET A 136 23.40 19.28 -9.92
C MET A 136 24.06 20.56 -9.37
N GLN A 137 24.14 20.72 -8.04
CA GLN A 137 24.77 21.89 -7.43
C GLN A 137 26.28 21.94 -7.72
N HIS A 138 26.96 20.80 -7.63
CA HIS A 138 28.36 20.69 -8.01
C HIS A 138 28.58 21.08 -9.49
N GLY A 139 27.75 20.59 -10.40
CA GLY A 139 27.80 20.93 -11.82
C GLY A 139 27.62 22.43 -12.07
N LYS A 140 26.62 23.06 -11.44
CA LYS A 140 26.39 24.51 -11.53
C LYS A 140 27.62 25.31 -11.06
N MET A 141 28.25 24.88 -9.96
CA MET A 141 29.43 25.56 -9.44
C MET A 141 30.63 25.44 -10.40
N GLU A 142 30.85 24.26 -10.98
CA GLU A 142 31.94 24.06 -11.94
C GLU A 142 31.71 24.82 -13.25
N GLU A 143 30.48 24.91 -13.74
CA GLU A 143 30.13 25.76 -14.88
C GLU A 143 30.39 27.24 -14.60
N TYR A 144 29.99 27.73 -13.42
CA TYR A 144 30.26 29.10 -13.00
C TYR A 144 31.77 29.40 -12.95
N LYS A 145 32.56 28.53 -12.31
CA LYS A 145 34.02 28.66 -12.27
C LYS A 145 34.63 28.67 -13.67
N LYS A 146 34.14 27.79 -14.57
CA LYS A 146 34.60 27.73 -15.97
C LYS A 146 34.26 29.02 -16.73
N LYS A 147 33.06 29.56 -16.54
CA LYS A 147 32.65 30.84 -17.12
C LYS A 147 33.56 31.98 -16.64
N LYS A 148 33.85 32.04 -15.34
CA LYS A 148 34.75 33.06 -14.78
C LYS A 148 36.18 32.97 -15.29
N ARG A 149 36.72 31.77 -15.46
CA ARG A 149 38.04 31.59 -16.09
C ARG A 149 38.07 32.10 -17.53
N LYS A 150 37.02 31.83 -18.31
CA LYS A 150 36.90 32.33 -19.68
C LYS A 150 36.78 33.85 -19.74
N GLU A 151 35.94 34.44 -18.89
CA GLU A 151 35.80 35.91 -18.79
C GLU A 151 37.13 36.59 -18.44
N LEU A 152 37.92 35.99 -17.54
CA LEU A 152 39.24 36.49 -17.19
C LEU A 152 40.22 36.39 -18.36
N GLU A 153 40.22 35.26 -19.08
CA GLU A 153 41.06 35.04 -20.27
C GLU A 153 40.71 36.02 -21.40
N THR A 154 39.42 36.31 -21.63
CA THR A 154 38.99 37.29 -22.63
C THR A 154 39.40 38.70 -22.26
N VAL A 155 39.17 39.14 -21.01
CA VAL A 155 39.58 40.49 -20.57
C VAL A 155 41.10 40.65 -20.65
N LYS A 156 41.85 39.60 -20.30
CA LYS A 156 43.31 39.61 -20.45
C LYS A 156 43.73 39.78 -21.91
N ALA A 157 43.15 39.00 -22.82
CA ALA A 157 43.46 39.09 -24.25
C ALA A 157 43.07 40.45 -24.86
N GLU A 158 41.95 41.03 -24.43
CA GLU A 158 41.53 42.38 -24.83
C GLU A 158 42.51 43.44 -24.34
N LEU A 159 42.95 43.36 -23.08
CA LEU A 159 43.93 44.29 -22.51
C LEU A 159 45.30 44.17 -23.20
N ASP A 160 45.74 42.95 -23.51
CA ASP A 160 46.96 42.70 -24.25
C ASP A 160 46.87 43.29 -25.67
N ALA A 161 45.74 43.08 -26.37
CA ALA A 161 45.49 43.66 -27.69
C ALA A 161 45.45 45.19 -27.65
N GLU A 162 44.76 45.78 -26.66
CA GLU A 162 44.70 47.23 -26.48
C GLU A 162 46.08 47.83 -26.20
N HIS A 163 46.89 47.17 -25.36
CA HIS A 163 48.27 47.58 -25.10
C HIS A 163 49.11 47.55 -26.39
N THR A 164 49.06 46.46 -27.16
CA THR A 164 49.79 46.39 -28.44
C THR A 164 49.34 47.46 -29.42
N HIS A 165 48.03 47.75 -29.48
CA HIS A 165 47.48 48.80 -30.32
C HIS A 165 47.98 50.18 -29.91
N ARG A 166 47.93 50.52 -28.61
CA ARG A 166 48.44 51.79 -28.07
C ARG A 166 49.94 51.98 -28.35
N VAL A 167 50.73 50.91 -28.23
CA VAL A 167 52.16 50.94 -28.56
C VAL A 167 52.38 51.25 -30.04
N LEU A 168 51.65 50.58 -30.94
CA LEU A 168 51.74 50.84 -32.39
C LEU A 168 51.26 52.25 -32.76
N GLU A 169 50.19 52.73 -32.13
CA GLU A 169 49.67 54.09 -32.35
C GLU A 169 50.68 55.16 -31.89
N MET A 170 51.31 54.94 -30.73
CA MET A 170 52.37 55.81 -30.22
C MET A 170 53.59 55.82 -31.16
N GLU A 171 54.04 54.65 -31.62
CA GLU A 171 55.15 54.54 -32.58
C GLU A 171 54.82 55.23 -33.91
N TYR A 172 53.63 55.01 -34.46
CA TYR A 172 53.17 55.66 -35.69
C TYR A 172 53.13 57.18 -35.53
N THR A 173 52.57 57.68 -34.42
CA THR A 173 52.51 59.11 -34.12
C THR A 173 53.92 59.71 -34.02
N GLN A 174 54.86 58.99 -33.41
CA GLN A 174 56.26 59.41 -33.33
C GLN A 174 56.91 59.45 -34.72
N GLN A 175 56.71 58.44 -35.56
CA GLN A 175 57.22 58.40 -36.94
C GLN A 175 56.65 59.54 -37.80
N MET A 176 55.35 59.85 -37.67
CA MET A 176 54.73 60.97 -38.37
C MET A 176 55.35 62.31 -37.98
N LYS A 177 55.59 62.56 -36.68
CA LYS A 177 56.30 63.77 -36.21
C LYS A 177 57.71 63.89 -36.80
N LEU A 178 58.46 62.79 -36.88
CA LEU A 178 59.79 62.78 -37.49
C LEU A 178 59.73 63.06 -38.99
N LYS A 179 58.75 62.49 -39.69
CA LYS A 179 58.55 62.70 -41.13
C LYS A 179 58.09 64.12 -41.47
N GLU A 180 57.18 64.70 -40.70
CA GLU A 180 56.77 66.11 -40.85
C GLU A 180 57.96 67.05 -40.63
N ARG A 181 58.78 66.78 -39.60
CA ARG A 181 60.01 67.52 -39.35
C ARG A 181 60.97 67.41 -40.53
N GLN A 182 61.17 66.22 -41.08
CA GLN A 182 61.99 66.03 -42.28
C GLN A 182 61.45 66.85 -43.46
N LYS A 183 60.13 66.81 -43.71
CA LYS A 183 59.49 67.58 -44.77
C LYS A 183 59.68 69.09 -44.60
N PHE A 184 59.59 69.59 -43.36
CA PHE A 184 59.83 71.01 -43.07
C PHE A 184 61.26 71.44 -43.45
N PHE A 185 62.27 70.61 -43.19
CA PHE A 185 63.64 70.89 -43.61
C PHE A 185 63.84 70.80 -45.12
N GLU A 186 63.24 69.80 -45.76
CA GLU A 186 63.29 69.66 -47.21
C GLU A 186 62.66 70.87 -47.91
N GLU A 187 61.53 71.37 -47.42
CA GLU A 187 60.85 72.55 -47.95
C GLU A 187 61.69 73.81 -47.75
N ALA A 188 62.32 73.98 -46.58
CA ALA A 188 63.25 75.08 -46.34
C ALA A 188 64.47 75.03 -47.30
N PHE A 189 65.04 73.85 -47.53
CA PHE A 189 66.14 73.68 -48.48
C PHE A 189 65.71 73.96 -49.93
N GLN A 190 64.53 73.49 -50.33
CA GLN A 190 63.98 73.75 -51.65
C GLN A 190 63.77 75.25 -51.88
N GLN A 191 63.25 75.98 -50.88
CA GLN A 191 63.13 77.44 -50.91
C GLN A 191 64.51 78.10 -51.08
N ASP A 192 65.51 77.69 -50.32
CA ASP A 192 66.89 78.20 -50.43
C ASP A 192 67.46 77.95 -51.84
N MET A 193 67.24 76.78 -52.42
CA MET A 193 67.68 76.42 -53.77
C MET A 193 66.95 77.25 -54.85
N GLU A 194 65.63 77.41 -54.74
CA GLU A 194 64.83 78.24 -55.64
C GLU A 194 65.24 79.71 -55.57
N GLN A 195 65.55 80.20 -54.36
CA GLN A 195 66.07 81.55 -54.16
C GLN A 195 67.43 81.73 -54.85
N TYR A 196 68.36 80.78 -54.67
CA TYR A 196 69.66 80.80 -55.34
C TYR A 196 69.52 80.81 -56.87
N LEU A 197 68.68 79.93 -57.44
CA LEU A 197 68.43 79.87 -58.88
C LEU A 197 67.78 81.16 -59.42
N SER A 198 66.95 81.83 -58.62
CA SER A 198 66.26 83.07 -59.01
C SER A 198 67.14 84.32 -58.90
N THR A 199 68.05 84.40 -57.92
CA THR A 199 68.85 85.62 -57.63
C THR A 199 70.34 85.50 -57.92
N GLY A 200 70.88 84.29 -58.12
CA GLY A 200 72.29 84.03 -58.45
C GLY A 200 73.26 84.05 -57.25
N TYR A 201 72.78 84.25 -56.02
CA TYR A 201 73.59 84.22 -54.80
C TYR A 201 72.73 83.73 -53.62
N LEU A 202 73.30 82.92 -52.71
CA LEU A 202 72.57 82.36 -51.57
C LEU A 202 72.63 83.32 -50.38
N GLN A 203 71.49 83.77 -49.86
CA GLN A 203 71.45 84.58 -48.64
C GLN A 203 71.50 83.69 -47.39
N ILE A 204 72.69 83.24 -47.02
CA ILE A 204 72.91 82.66 -45.69
C ILE A 204 72.97 83.82 -44.69
N SER A 205 71.81 84.34 -44.27
CA SER A 205 71.80 85.34 -43.19
C SER A 205 72.26 84.68 -41.90
N GLU A 206 73.39 85.15 -41.39
CA GLU A 206 74.01 84.84 -40.09
C GLU A 206 73.16 85.38 -38.91
N ARG A 207 71.89 84.97 -38.87
CA ARG A 207 70.97 85.27 -37.77
C ARG A 207 70.16 84.05 -37.41
N ARG A 208 70.82 83.10 -36.76
CA ARG A 208 70.17 82.19 -35.81
C ARG A 208 71.16 81.91 -34.70
N GLU A 209 70.78 82.28 -33.47
CA GLU A 209 71.39 81.70 -32.28
C GLU A 209 71.36 80.17 -32.41
N PRO A 210 72.37 79.46 -31.88
CA PRO A 210 72.55 78.03 -32.10
C PRO A 210 71.21 77.31 -31.95
N ILE A 211 70.71 76.74 -33.03
CA ILE A 211 69.53 75.89 -33.00
C ILE A 211 69.95 74.72 -32.12
N GLY A 212 69.53 74.77 -30.86
CA GLY A 212 69.86 73.78 -29.84
C GLY A 212 69.62 72.39 -30.43
N SER A 213 70.66 71.55 -30.33
CA SER A 213 70.72 70.15 -30.70
C SER A 213 69.36 69.55 -31.06
N MET A 214 69.08 69.39 -32.35
CA MET A 214 67.93 68.62 -32.82
C MET A 214 68.14 67.09 -32.69
N SER A 215 69.21 66.70 -32.01
CA SER A 215 69.50 65.33 -31.62
C SER A 215 69.23 65.19 -30.13
N SER A 216 67.96 64.96 -29.80
CA SER A 216 67.62 64.25 -28.58
C SER A 216 66.29 63.56 -28.81
N MET A 217 66.39 62.30 -29.25
CA MET A 217 65.45 61.29 -28.81
C MET A 217 65.66 61.22 -27.29
N GLU A 218 65.05 62.14 -26.55
CA GLU A 218 65.00 62.08 -25.10
C GLU A 218 64.11 60.89 -24.80
N VAL A 219 64.75 59.71 -24.73
CA VAL A 219 64.23 58.57 -24.01
C VAL A 219 63.99 59.14 -22.62
N ASN A 220 62.73 59.31 -22.22
CA ASN A 220 62.39 59.68 -20.85
C ASN A 220 62.78 58.50 -19.94
N VAL A 221 64.08 58.37 -19.66
CA VAL A 221 64.65 57.41 -18.70
C VAL A 221 64.03 57.65 -17.33
N ASP A 222 63.70 58.92 -17.02
CA ASP A 222 63.14 59.35 -15.74
C ASP A 222 61.65 58.95 -15.54
N MET A 223 60.94 58.51 -16.58
CA MET A 223 59.57 57.96 -16.45
C MET A 223 59.55 56.42 -16.36
N LEU A 224 60.67 55.77 -16.70
CA LEU A 224 60.79 54.31 -16.68
C LEU A 224 61.18 53.79 -15.28
N GLU A 225 61.88 54.61 -14.48
CA GLU A 225 62.28 54.31 -13.10
C GLU A 225 61.10 54.32 -12.11
N GLN A 226 59.89 54.71 -12.53
CA GLN A 226 58.73 54.86 -11.64
C GLN A 226 57.64 53.79 -11.82
N MET A 227 57.87 52.79 -12.67
CA MET A 227 56.85 51.78 -13.01
C MET A 227 57.20 50.34 -12.59
N ASP A 228 58.07 50.17 -11.59
CA ASP A 228 58.33 48.86 -11.00
C ASP A 228 57.66 48.71 -9.62
N LEU A 229 56.64 47.84 -9.63
CA LEU A 229 56.28 46.88 -8.57
C LEU A 229 55.74 47.45 -7.26
N MET A 230 54.52 48.02 -7.30
CA MET A 230 53.56 47.64 -6.25
C MET A 230 53.15 46.20 -6.52
N ASP A 231 53.97 45.28 -6.03
CA ASP A 231 53.66 43.86 -5.93
C ASP A 231 52.40 43.74 -5.07
N MET A 232 51.22 43.57 -5.69
CA MET A 232 49.96 43.32 -4.98
C MET A 232 49.90 41.90 -4.41
N SER A 233 51.01 41.43 -3.85
CA SER A 233 51.03 40.35 -2.87
C SER A 233 50.74 40.96 -1.49
N ASP A 234 49.56 41.56 -1.34
CA ASP A 234 49.01 41.91 -0.03
C ASP A 234 48.51 40.61 0.62
N GLN A 235 49.46 39.70 0.87
CA GLN A 235 49.23 38.36 1.43
C GLN A 235 48.58 38.45 2.82
N GLU A 236 48.79 39.56 3.53
CA GLU A 236 48.16 39.87 4.80
C GLU A 236 46.64 40.11 4.65
N ALA A 237 46.19 40.78 3.58
CA ALA A 237 44.78 40.97 3.31
C ALA A 237 44.07 39.67 2.89
N LEU A 238 44.77 38.78 2.17
CA LEU A 238 44.26 37.46 1.79
C LEU A 238 44.16 36.50 2.99
N ASP A 239 45.12 36.54 3.92
CA ASP A 239 45.10 35.72 5.14
C ASP A 239 43.99 36.16 6.10
N VAL A 240 43.69 37.46 6.21
CA VAL A 240 42.54 37.96 6.99
C VAL A 240 41.21 37.50 6.38
N PHE A 241 41.08 37.49 5.05
CA PHE A 241 39.87 37.04 4.37
C PHE A 241 39.65 35.51 4.48
N LEU A 242 40.72 34.71 4.43
CA LEU A 242 40.64 33.25 4.56
C LEU A 242 40.48 32.79 6.01
N ASN A 243 41.07 33.48 6.98
CA ASN A 243 40.99 33.12 8.41
C ASN A 243 39.73 33.67 9.10
N SER A 244 39.04 34.68 8.55
CA SER A 244 37.83 35.23 9.16
C SER A 244 36.53 34.49 8.79
N GLY A 245 36.63 33.37 8.06
CA GLY A 245 35.50 32.54 7.62
C GLY A 245 35.39 31.17 8.32
N GLY A 246 36.05 30.97 9.47
CA GLY A 246 36.06 29.68 10.16
C GLY A 246 36.51 29.73 11.62
N GLU A 247 35.73 30.39 12.48
CA GLU A 247 35.40 29.73 13.76
C GLU A 247 34.47 28.59 13.35
N ASP A 248 34.73 27.30 13.54
CA ASP A 248 35.10 26.60 14.76
C ASP A 248 35.45 25.12 14.43
N ASN A 249 36.73 24.77 14.27
CA ASN A 249 37.29 23.45 14.64
C ASN A 249 38.76 23.32 14.21
N SER A 250 39.67 23.45 15.17
CA SER A 250 40.92 22.69 15.13
C SER A 250 41.38 22.41 16.55
N VAL A 251 40.77 21.38 17.11
CA VAL A 251 41.32 20.67 18.26
C VAL A 251 42.53 19.87 17.79
N LEU A 252 43.68 20.17 18.36
CA LEU A 252 44.86 19.32 18.34
C LEU A 252 44.58 18.03 19.11
N SER A 253 44.56 16.88 18.41
CA SER A 253 44.96 15.51 18.81
C SER A 253 44.48 14.83 20.12
N PRO A 254 44.45 13.48 20.17
CA PRO A 254 43.50 12.71 20.97
C PRO A 254 44.09 12.13 22.25
N MET A 255 43.36 12.12 23.38
CA MET A 255 43.50 11.08 24.43
C MET A 255 42.42 11.22 25.54
N ILE A 256 41.55 10.20 25.65
CA ILE A 256 41.01 9.55 26.89
C ILE A 256 40.50 10.48 28.01
N GLY A 257 39.18 10.55 28.26
CA GLY A 257 38.50 9.70 29.26
C GLY A 257 37.94 10.53 30.45
N PRO A 258 37.02 10.00 31.28
CA PRO A 258 35.61 10.41 31.25
C PRO A 258 35.06 11.13 32.50
N ASP A 259 33.80 11.55 32.37
CA ASP A 259 32.76 11.78 33.40
C ASP A 259 32.51 13.19 33.99
N TYR A 260 31.61 13.88 33.28
CA TYR A 260 30.40 14.60 33.73
C TYR A 260 30.32 15.18 35.15
N ALA A 261 30.36 16.51 35.23
CA ALA A 261 29.43 17.30 36.05
C ALA A 261 29.02 18.57 35.29
N SER A 262 27.76 18.59 34.86
CA SER A 262 27.10 19.61 34.05
C SER A 262 26.63 20.79 34.91
N CYS A 263 26.92 22.01 34.48
CA CYS A 263 26.18 23.24 34.76
C CYS A 263 26.41 24.19 33.57
N HIS A 264 25.58 24.09 32.54
CA HIS A 264 24.46 25.00 32.26
C HIS A 264 24.91 26.31 31.58
N SER A 265 24.78 26.31 30.25
CA SER A 265 24.03 27.29 29.46
C SER A 265 24.33 27.04 27.99
N GLU A 266 23.30 26.73 27.18
CA GLU A 266 22.95 27.47 25.94
C GLU A 266 21.98 26.67 25.02
N ILE A 267 20.74 27.19 24.98
CA ILE A 267 19.84 27.40 23.82
C ILE A 267 19.53 26.21 22.88
N THR A 268 18.37 25.60 23.12
CA THR A 268 17.63 24.77 22.17
C THR A 268 16.90 25.66 21.15
N LEU A 269 17.20 25.50 19.86
CA LEU A 269 16.35 26.03 18.79
C LEU A 269 15.09 25.16 18.68
N GLN A 270 13.98 25.67 19.22
CA GLN A 270 12.67 25.03 19.18
C GLN A 270 12.02 25.27 17.81
N VAL A 271 11.65 24.18 17.13
CA VAL A 271 10.88 24.22 15.88
C VAL A 271 9.39 24.48 16.22
N PRO A 272 8.72 25.44 15.57
CA PRO A 272 7.28 25.69 15.73
C PRO A 272 6.41 24.47 15.49
N SER A 273 5.46 24.19 16.40
CA SER A 273 4.52 23.07 16.27
C SER A 273 3.36 23.37 15.31
N GLN A 274 2.78 22.32 14.70
CA GLN A 274 1.73 22.35 13.67
C GLN A 274 0.50 23.25 13.93
N SER A 275 0.24 23.68 15.17
CA SER A 275 -0.86 24.59 15.50
C SER A 275 -0.64 26.04 15.06
N GLU A 276 0.60 26.49 14.84
CA GLU A 276 0.91 27.89 14.48
C GLU A 276 0.76 28.19 12.97
N LEU A 277 0.85 27.16 12.11
CA LEU A 277 0.65 27.29 10.66
C LEU A 277 -0.81 27.47 10.25
N ARG A 278 -1.77 27.10 11.11
CA ARG A 278 -3.21 27.15 10.80
C ARG A 278 -3.83 28.55 10.97
N HIS A 279 -3.15 29.48 11.65
CA HIS A 279 -3.66 30.83 11.90
C HIS A 279 -3.18 31.89 10.89
N LYS A 280 -2.36 31.53 9.89
CA LYS A 280 -1.81 32.45 8.88
C LYS A 280 -2.43 32.33 7.48
N LEU A 281 -3.28 31.33 7.24
CA LEU A 281 -3.96 31.11 5.95
C LEU A 281 -5.40 31.69 5.88
N SER A 282 -5.89 32.31 6.96
CA SER A 282 -7.26 32.86 7.02
C SER A 282 -7.41 34.32 6.60
N SER A 283 -6.40 34.94 5.95
CA SER A 283 -6.44 36.37 5.63
C SER A 283 -6.33 36.74 4.15
N LEU A 284 -6.43 35.78 3.23
CA LEU A 284 -6.38 36.05 1.79
C LEU A 284 -7.53 35.35 1.05
N SER A 285 -8.74 35.89 1.16
CA SER A 285 -9.68 35.89 0.03
C SER A 285 -10.77 36.94 0.26
N SER A 286 -10.71 38.02 -0.51
CA SER A 286 -11.73 39.06 -0.57
C SER A 286 -12.02 39.43 -2.03
N THR A 287 -13.30 39.29 -2.42
CA THR A 287 -14.07 40.04 -3.45
C THR A 287 -13.62 39.92 -4.93
N CYS A 288 -14.51 39.73 -5.92
CA CYS A 288 -15.76 40.46 -6.19
C CYS A 288 -16.72 39.78 -7.22
N THR A 289 -18.04 39.97 -6.96
CA THR A 289 -19.24 40.27 -7.82
C THR A 289 -19.46 39.56 -9.18
N ASP A 290 -20.67 39.09 -9.54
CA ASP A 290 -21.88 39.91 -9.78
C ASP A 290 -23.19 39.06 -9.90
N SER A 291 -24.32 39.77 -10.02
CA SER A 291 -25.69 39.62 -9.52
C SER A 291 -26.71 38.82 -10.37
N VAL A 292 -27.84 38.40 -9.76
CA VAL A 292 -29.25 38.86 -10.02
C VAL A 292 -30.30 37.90 -9.41
N SER A 293 -31.08 38.44 -8.47
CA SER A 293 -32.53 38.33 -8.19
C SER A 293 -33.29 36.98 -8.10
N GLN A 294 -33.86 36.76 -6.90
CA GLN A 294 -35.31 36.64 -6.60
C GLN A 294 -35.96 35.24 -6.38
N GLU A 295 -36.36 35.06 -5.10
CA GLU A 295 -37.50 34.34 -4.48
C GLU A 295 -37.75 32.82 -4.64
N ASN A 296 -38.30 32.28 -3.54
CA ASN A 296 -38.93 30.97 -3.29
C ASN A 296 -38.09 29.78 -2.79
N SER A 297 -38.13 29.64 -1.45
CA SER A 297 -38.76 28.54 -0.70
C SER A 297 -38.46 27.07 -1.05
N GLU A 298 -37.93 26.40 -0.01
CA GLU A 298 -38.08 24.99 0.43
C GLU A 298 -37.49 23.85 -0.42
N ASP A 299 -36.79 22.98 0.33
CA ASP A 299 -36.61 21.54 0.10
C ASP A 299 -35.32 21.03 -0.58
N GLY A 300 -34.86 19.90 -0.04
CA GLY A 300 -34.23 18.82 -0.79
C GLY A 300 -32.83 19.06 -1.34
N GLY A 301 -31.82 18.53 -0.64
CA GLY A 301 -30.47 18.43 -1.21
C GLY A 301 -30.38 17.39 -2.32
N GLU A 302 -29.59 17.70 -3.35
CA GLU A 302 -28.70 16.77 -4.05
C GLU A 302 -27.87 17.53 -5.10
N SER A 303 -26.59 17.19 -5.17
CA SER A 303 -25.61 17.76 -6.10
C SER A 303 -25.78 17.15 -7.50
N PRO A 304 -25.63 17.90 -8.61
CA PRO A 304 -25.80 17.36 -9.95
C PRO A 304 -24.58 16.56 -10.40
N VAL A 305 -24.85 15.36 -10.93
CA VAL A 305 -23.91 14.53 -11.70
C VAL A 305 -23.62 15.21 -13.03
N VAL A 306 -22.36 15.55 -13.28
CA VAL A 306 -21.88 16.04 -14.57
C VAL A 306 -21.69 14.84 -15.51
N GLN A 307 -22.44 14.83 -16.60
CA GLN A 307 -22.17 14.06 -17.81
C GLN A 307 -21.07 14.74 -18.64
N SER A 308 -20.24 13.93 -19.31
CA SER A 308 -19.39 14.19 -20.50
C SER A 308 -18.07 13.41 -20.33
N ASP A 309 -17.48 12.77 -21.32
CA ASP A 309 -17.82 12.58 -22.73
C ASP A 309 -17.00 11.39 -23.28
N GLU A 310 -17.46 10.92 -24.43
CA GLU A 310 -16.90 9.96 -25.38
C GLU A 310 -15.38 9.96 -25.63
N GLU A 311 -14.75 8.77 -25.67
CA GLU A 311 -13.76 8.47 -26.72
C GLU A 311 -13.73 6.97 -27.02
N ASP A 312 -14.04 6.66 -28.27
CA ASP A 312 -14.17 5.34 -28.86
C ASP A 312 -12.90 5.05 -29.67
N VAL A 313 -12.08 4.08 -29.24
CA VAL A 313 -11.00 3.53 -30.08
C VAL A 313 -11.01 2.00 -30.05
N HIS A 314 -11.51 1.47 -31.16
CA HIS A 314 -11.47 0.08 -31.60
C HIS A 314 -10.09 -0.57 -31.43
N ALA A 315 -10.08 -1.78 -30.88
CA ALA A 315 -9.16 -2.83 -31.32
C ALA A 315 -9.89 -4.17 -31.25
N GLU A 316 -10.23 -4.69 -32.43
CA GLU A 316 -10.76 -6.03 -32.66
C GLU A 316 -9.79 -7.09 -32.12
N SER A 317 -10.29 -8.02 -31.31
CA SER A 317 -9.68 -9.34 -31.15
C SER A 317 -10.79 -10.39 -31.26
N VAL A 318 -10.73 -11.10 -32.38
CA VAL A 318 -11.69 -12.08 -32.87
C VAL A 318 -11.32 -13.48 -32.33
N LEU A 319 -12.35 -14.32 -32.16
CA LEU A 319 -12.34 -15.79 -32.01
C LEU A 319 -12.00 -16.39 -30.63
N ALA A 320 -13.04 -16.83 -29.92
CA ALA A 320 -13.22 -18.23 -29.53
C ALA A 320 -14.66 -18.46 -29.03
N GLY A 321 -15.49 -19.08 -29.87
CA GLY A 321 -16.77 -19.63 -29.42
C GLY A 321 -16.54 -20.92 -28.64
N VAL A 322 -17.18 -21.06 -27.48
CA VAL A 322 -17.50 -22.36 -26.87
C VAL A 322 -18.77 -22.20 -26.01
N SER A 323 -19.78 -22.94 -26.44
CA SER A 323 -20.81 -23.63 -25.66
C SER A 323 -21.72 -22.84 -24.71
N GLY A 324 -22.95 -22.61 -25.18
CA GLY A 324 -24.12 -22.50 -24.34
C GLY A 324 -24.69 -23.87 -23.95
N HIS A 325 -25.14 -23.97 -22.71
CA HIS A 325 -26.10 -24.94 -22.15
C HIS A 325 -26.68 -24.26 -20.90
N GLY A 326 -27.95 -24.23 -20.56
CA GLY A 326 -29.20 -24.80 -21.04
C GLY A 326 -30.27 -24.34 -20.02
N THR A 327 -31.52 -24.10 -20.41
CA THR A 327 -32.77 -24.76 -19.93
C THR A 327 -33.85 -23.68 -20.15
N THR A 328 -34.92 -23.84 -20.94
CA THR A 328 -36.20 -24.50 -20.64
C THR A 328 -37.01 -24.51 -21.95
N ALA A 329 -37.33 -25.69 -22.52
CA ALA A 329 -38.61 -26.39 -22.35
C ALA A 329 -39.86 -25.58 -22.78
N ASN A 330 -40.27 -25.71 -24.04
CA ASN A 330 -41.65 -26.05 -24.43
C ASN A 330 -41.77 -26.19 -25.95
N THR A 331 -42.44 -27.25 -26.41
CA THR A 331 -43.43 -27.37 -27.52
C THR A 331 -43.35 -28.78 -28.11
N GLY A 332 -44.45 -29.55 -28.04
CA GLY A 332 -44.62 -30.84 -28.74
C GLY A 332 -44.61 -30.70 -30.28
N PRO A 333 -44.84 -31.76 -31.09
CA PRO A 333 -45.97 -32.69 -30.95
C PRO A 333 -45.70 -34.15 -31.39
N SER A 334 -46.74 -34.99 -31.27
CA SER A 334 -47.16 -36.07 -32.19
C SER A 334 -46.23 -37.25 -32.56
N ASP A 335 -46.68 -38.42 -32.09
CA ASP A 335 -47.20 -39.55 -32.88
C ASP A 335 -46.27 -40.50 -33.69
N GLU A 336 -46.58 -41.79 -33.49
CA GLU A 336 -46.45 -42.96 -34.38
C GLU A 336 -45.11 -43.74 -34.54
N SER A 337 -45.28 -45.07 -34.43
CA SER A 337 -44.45 -46.21 -34.90
C SER A 337 -43.26 -46.65 -34.03
N ASP A 338 -43.30 -47.78 -33.30
CA ASP A 338 -43.35 -49.20 -33.70
C ASP A 338 -41.96 -49.80 -33.98
N GLU A 339 -41.85 -51.08 -33.62
CA GLU A 339 -40.77 -52.04 -33.86
C GLU A 339 -39.78 -52.38 -32.72
N ARG A 340 -40.05 -53.60 -32.24
CA ARG A 340 -39.27 -54.55 -31.46
C ARG A 340 -37.87 -54.77 -32.07
N GLU A 341 -36.86 -54.97 -31.23
CA GLU A 341 -36.29 -56.31 -30.91
C GLU A 341 -35.36 -56.22 -29.69
#